data_AF-A0A250IYE0-F1
#
_entry.id   AF-A0A250IYE0-F1
#
_cell.length_a   1.000
_cell.length_b   1.000
_cell.length_c   1.000
_cell.angle_alpha   90.00
_cell.angle_beta   90.00
_cell.angle_gamma   90.00
#
_symmetry.space_group_name_H-M   'P 1'
#
loop_
_entity.id
_entity.type
_entity.pdbx_description
1 polymer ?
#
loop_
_entity_poly.entity_id
_entity_poly.type
_entity_poly.pdbx_seq_one_letter_code
_entity_poly.pdbx_strand_id
1 'polypeptide(L)'
;MPRLAFLLCLLFIPLGCDASRQEWLGLYEMTGTAHYSIPGLGHLSSPVSATWRVSEGTVVELLLSDVAGGCSLSAHVEEARALLEPGTSCAWSENGVLFTLSAVHGSVALVDGQGHFEMAGRVTATAWGKLYPGEFFQNATLTRVGP
;
A
#
# COMPACT_ATOMS: atom_id res chain seq x y z
N MET A 1 -4.30 43.04 43.90
CA MET A 1 -5.38 42.09 43.52
C MET A 1 -5.44 42.03 42.00
N PRO A 2 -5.68 40.86 41.40
CA PRO A 2 -4.91 40.36 40.25
C PRO A 2 -5.71 40.33 38.93
N ARG A 3 -5.03 39.90 37.85
CA ARG A 3 -5.56 39.44 36.54
C ARG A 3 -5.73 40.58 35.53
N LEU A 4 -4.93 40.62 34.46
CA LEU A 4 -5.26 39.85 33.25
C LEU A 4 -3.99 39.46 32.46
N ALA A 5 -3.21 38.53 33.01
CA ALA A 5 -2.32 37.68 32.20
C ALA A 5 -3.17 36.59 31.50
N PHE A 6 -4.16 36.99 30.71
CA PHE A 6 -5.19 36.09 30.21
C PHE A 6 -5.53 36.40 28.75
N LEU A 7 -4.52 36.41 27.88
CA LEU A 7 -4.72 36.39 26.43
C LEU A 7 -3.52 35.75 25.71
N LEU A 8 -2.85 34.81 26.38
CA LEU A 8 -1.71 34.07 25.83
C LEU A 8 -1.96 32.55 25.71
N CYS A 9 -3.19 32.05 25.88
CA CYS A 9 -3.45 30.62 26.06
C CYS A 9 -4.41 29.93 25.06
N LEU A 10 -4.87 30.57 23.98
CA LEU A 10 -5.90 29.95 23.12
C LEU A 10 -5.59 29.92 21.62
N LEU A 11 -4.31 29.91 21.25
CA LEU A 11 -3.87 29.56 19.88
C LEU A 11 -3.00 28.31 19.84
N PHE A 12 -3.22 27.38 20.78
CA PHE A 12 -2.91 25.97 20.55
C PHE A 12 -4.15 25.33 19.91
N ILE A 13 -4.39 25.65 18.65
CA ILE A 13 -5.11 24.72 17.77
C ILE A 13 -4.10 23.59 17.56
N PRO A 14 -4.30 22.37 18.09
CA PRO A 14 -3.53 21.26 17.56
C PRO A 14 -4.00 21.15 16.11
N LEU A 15 -3.16 21.60 15.18
CA LEU A 15 -3.17 21.06 13.83
C LEU A 15 -3.08 19.55 14.06
N GLY A 16 -4.21 18.86 13.89
CA GLY A 16 -4.32 17.43 14.09
C GLY A 16 -3.43 16.73 13.06
N CYS A 17 -2.14 16.60 13.38
CA CYS A 17 -1.39 15.44 12.97
C CYS A 17 -2.17 14.27 13.56
N ASP A 18 -2.94 13.61 12.69
CA ASP A 18 -3.71 12.45 13.04
C ASP A 18 -2.71 11.41 13.51
N ALA A 19 -2.62 11.19 14.84
CA ALA A 19 -1.64 10.29 15.42
C ALA A 19 -1.74 8.88 14.82
N SER A 20 -2.94 8.54 14.35
CA SER A 20 -3.27 7.34 13.59
C SER A 20 -2.57 7.22 12.24
N ARG A 21 -2.14 8.31 11.59
CA ARG A 21 -1.39 8.27 10.31
C ARG A 21 0.11 8.15 10.54
N GLN A 22 0.61 8.79 11.60
CA GLN A 22 2.03 8.82 11.92
C GLN A 22 2.60 7.42 12.17
N GLU A 23 1.81 6.51 12.73
CA GLU A 23 2.20 5.11 12.97
C GLU A 23 2.41 4.29 11.70
N TRP A 24 1.94 4.77 10.54
CA TRP A 24 2.08 4.09 9.25
C TRP A 24 3.32 4.55 8.48
N LEU A 25 3.77 5.78 8.70
CA LEU A 25 4.87 6.35 7.92
C LEU A 25 6.18 5.61 8.18
N GLY A 26 6.93 5.32 7.12
CA GLY A 26 8.22 4.63 7.23
C GLY A 26 8.59 3.78 6.03
N LEU A 27 9.65 2.99 6.21
CA LEU A 27 10.06 1.96 5.27
C LEU A 27 9.63 0.59 5.79
N TYR A 28 9.21 -0.27 4.88
CA TYR A 28 8.75 -1.62 5.18
C TYR A 28 9.32 -2.62 4.20
N GLU A 29 9.72 -3.78 4.69
CA GLU A 29 9.98 -4.96 3.87
C GLU A 29 8.67 -5.74 3.71
N MET A 30 8.24 -5.92 2.47
CA MET A 30 7.11 -6.75 2.13
C MET A 30 7.60 -8.12 1.69
N THR A 31 7.17 -9.17 2.37
CA THR A 31 7.48 -10.56 2.02
C THR A 31 6.21 -11.40 1.99
N GLY A 32 6.01 -12.20 0.94
CA GLY A 32 4.78 -12.96 0.79
C GLY A 32 4.70 -13.77 -0.49
N THR A 33 3.47 -14.08 -0.89
CA THR A 33 3.19 -14.80 -2.13
C THR A 33 2.02 -14.15 -2.86
N ALA A 34 2.16 -14.02 -4.17
CA ALA A 34 1.08 -13.65 -5.07
C ALA A 34 0.68 -14.87 -5.90
N HIS A 35 -0.62 -15.11 -5.98
CA HIS A 35 -1.26 -16.14 -6.77
C HIS A 35 -1.99 -15.50 -7.94
N TYR A 36 -1.79 -16.03 -9.13
CA TYR A 36 -2.38 -15.54 -10.37
C TYR A 36 -3.21 -16.64 -11.03
N SER A 37 -4.34 -16.26 -11.58
CA SER A 37 -5.15 -17.10 -12.46
C SER A 37 -5.38 -16.35 -13.76
N ILE A 38 -4.65 -16.75 -14.80
CA ILE A 38 -4.66 -16.08 -16.10
C ILE A 38 -5.08 -17.09 -17.17
N PRO A 39 -6.34 -17.07 -17.63
CA PRO A 39 -6.81 -17.88 -18.74
C PRO A 39 -5.85 -17.86 -19.94
N GLY A 40 -5.47 -19.03 -20.43
CA GLY A 40 -4.51 -19.19 -21.53
C GLY A 40 -3.03 -19.21 -21.12
N LEU A 41 -2.68 -18.74 -19.91
CA LEU A 41 -1.33 -18.86 -19.33
C LEU A 41 -1.26 -19.80 -18.12
N GLY A 42 -2.41 -20.04 -17.46
CA GLY A 42 -2.54 -20.99 -16.35
C GLY A 42 -2.60 -20.32 -14.98
N HIS A 43 -2.24 -21.09 -13.96
CA HIS A 43 -2.15 -20.63 -12.57
C HIS A 43 -0.69 -20.57 -12.16
N LEU A 44 -0.29 -19.44 -11.59
CA LEU A 44 1.09 -19.17 -11.15
C LEU A 44 1.06 -18.75 -9.69
N SER A 45 2.07 -19.15 -8.92
CA SER A 45 2.38 -18.52 -7.63
C SER A 45 3.80 -17.99 -7.70
N SER A 46 4.00 -16.75 -7.26
CA SER A 46 5.31 -16.10 -7.26
C SER A 46 5.60 -15.49 -5.89
N PRO A 47 6.83 -15.65 -5.36
CA PRO A 47 7.22 -14.94 -4.15
C PRO A 47 7.18 -13.44 -4.40
N VAL A 48 6.74 -12.71 -3.39
CA VAL A 48 6.75 -11.25 -3.35
C VAL A 48 7.82 -10.84 -2.35
N SER A 49 8.79 -10.06 -2.80
CA SER A 49 9.82 -9.44 -1.96
C SER A 49 10.11 -8.05 -2.50
N ALA A 50 9.77 -7.02 -1.73
CA ALA A 50 9.96 -5.63 -2.13
C ALA A 50 10.09 -4.73 -0.90
N THR A 51 10.81 -3.62 -1.04
CA THR A 51 10.85 -2.58 -0.03
C THR A 51 9.87 -1.47 -0.40
N TRP A 52 8.98 -1.15 0.53
CA TRP A 52 7.93 -0.16 0.35
C TRP A 52 8.19 1.05 1.24
N ARG A 53 7.98 2.23 0.68
CA ARG A 53 7.88 3.48 1.45
C ARG A 53 6.42 3.82 1.64
N VAL A 54 6.02 4.02 2.89
CA VAL A 54 4.71 4.57 3.25
C VAL A 54 4.90 6.03 3.62
N SER A 55 4.22 6.90 2.89
CA SER A 55 4.27 8.35 3.03
C SER A 55 2.87 8.95 3.06
N GLU A 56 2.74 10.18 3.51
CA GLU A 56 1.49 10.94 3.34
C GLU A 56 1.19 11.13 1.85
N GLY A 57 -0.06 10.88 1.46
CA GLY A 57 -0.52 11.21 0.12
C GLY A 57 -0.93 12.68 0.01
N THR A 58 -0.91 13.20 -1.22
CA THR A 58 -1.37 14.58 -1.50
C THR A 58 -2.89 14.67 -1.68
N VAL A 59 -3.50 13.58 -2.17
CA VAL A 59 -4.94 13.44 -2.41
C VAL A 59 -5.57 12.38 -1.49
N VAL A 60 -4.76 11.43 -1.04
CA VAL A 60 -5.12 10.28 -0.22
C VAL A 60 -4.36 10.33 1.10
N GLU A 61 -4.79 9.58 2.11
CA GLU A 61 -4.15 9.65 3.43
C GLU A 61 -2.76 9.02 3.42
N LEU A 62 -2.63 7.85 2.80
CA LEU A 62 -1.38 7.11 2.69
C LEU A 62 -1.07 6.78 1.23
N LEU A 63 0.20 6.90 0.88
CA LEU A 63 0.77 6.44 -0.38
C LEU A 63 1.86 5.42 -0.07
N LEU A 64 1.64 4.17 -0.50
CA LEU A 64 2.62 3.11 -0.45
C LEU A 64 3.30 3.05 -1.81
N SER A 65 4.61 3.29 -1.88
CA SER A 65 5.37 3.20 -3.12
C SER A 65 6.48 2.18 -2.99
N ASP A 66 6.59 1.29 -3.98
CA ASP A 66 7.76 0.42 -4.10
C ASP A 66 8.99 1.28 -4.39
N VAL A 67 10.07 1.06 -3.65
CA VAL A 67 11.33 1.80 -3.79
C VAL A 67 11.96 1.57 -5.18
N ALA A 68 11.70 0.42 -5.82
CA ALA A 68 12.13 0.17 -7.20
C ALA A 68 11.28 0.92 -8.25
N GLY A 69 10.16 1.54 -7.84
CA GLY A 69 9.32 2.38 -8.70
C GLY A 69 8.30 1.63 -9.56
N GLY A 70 8.10 0.32 -9.36
CA GLY A 70 7.16 -0.49 -10.14
C GLY A 70 5.70 -0.40 -9.67
N CYS A 71 5.47 0.14 -8.47
CA CYS A 71 4.16 0.15 -7.84
C CYS A 71 3.92 1.42 -7.04
N SER A 72 2.68 1.91 -7.09
CA SER A 72 2.19 2.94 -6.18
C SER A 72 0.75 2.62 -5.81
N LEU A 73 0.51 2.43 -4.51
CA LEU A 73 -0.76 2.05 -3.93
C LEU A 73 -1.28 3.18 -3.03
N SER A 74 -2.45 3.69 -3.38
CA SER A 74 -3.13 4.73 -2.57
C SER A 74 -4.02 4.07 -1.52
N ALA A 75 -4.11 4.66 -0.32
CA ALA A 75 -4.89 4.09 0.78
C ALA A 75 -5.46 5.15 1.74
N HIS A 76 -6.53 4.76 2.44
CA HIS A 76 -7.16 5.49 3.55
C HIS A 76 -7.04 4.69 4.84
N VAL A 77 -6.96 5.37 5.99
CA VAL A 77 -6.90 4.72 7.30
C VAL A 77 -8.30 4.72 7.92
N GLU A 78 -8.79 3.53 8.24
CA GLU A 78 -10.06 3.32 8.95
C GLU A 78 -9.83 2.32 10.08
N GLU A 79 -10.20 2.68 11.32
CA GLU A 79 -10.17 1.78 12.49
C GLU A 79 -8.83 1.00 12.65
N ALA A 80 -7.69 1.69 12.52
CA ALA A 80 -6.33 1.12 12.58
C ALA A 80 -5.99 0.13 11.44
N ARG A 81 -6.65 0.25 10.30
CA ARG A 81 -6.33 -0.48 9.05
C ARG A 81 -6.15 0.51 7.92
N ALA A 82 -5.17 0.27 7.05
CA ALA A 82 -5.06 1.00 5.79
C ALA A 82 -5.80 0.21 4.69
N LEU A 83 -6.85 0.80 4.13
CA LEU A 83 -7.64 0.25 3.03
C LEU A 83 -7.14 0.82 1.70
N LEU A 84 -6.77 -0.05 0.76
CA LEU A 84 -6.30 0.38 -0.55
C LEU A 84 -7.47 0.93 -1.38
N GLU A 85 -7.23 2.04 -2.08
CA GLU A 85 -8.17 2.57 -3.05
C GLU A 85 -8.34 1.61 -4.24
N PRO A 86 -9.58 1.29 -4.63
CA PRO A 86 -9.83 0.52 -5.85
C PRO A 86 -9.24 1.21 -7.08
N GLY A 87 -8.65 0.43 -7.99
CA GLY A 87 -8.03 0.93 -9.21
C GLY A 87 -6.56 1.31 -9.07
N THR A 88 -6.02 1.29 -7.86
CA THR A 88 -4.57 1.49 -7.69
C THR A 88 -3.77 0.37 -8.37
N SER A 89 -2.62 0.70 -8.94
CA SER A 89 -1.99 -0.15 -9.96
C SER A 89 -0.50 -0.38 -9.77
N CYS A 90 -0.08 -1.58 -10.13
CA CYS A 90 1.30 -2.02 -10.20
C CYS A 90 1.63 -2.46 -11.63
N ALA A 91 2.84 -2.17 -12.10
CA ALA A 91 3.31 -2.72 -13.36
C ALA A 91 4.78 -3.10 -13.29
N TRP A 92 5.10 -4.30 -13.75
CA TRP A 92 6.49 -4.76 -13.89
C TRP A 92 6.63 -5.66 -15.10
N SER A 93 7.86 -5.85 -15.54
CA SER A 93 8.20 -6.78 -16.62
C SER A 93 9.10 -7.88 -16.10
N GLU A 94 8.76 -9.13 -16.42
CA GLU A 94 9.53 -10.30 -16.04
C GLU A 94 9.59 -11.27 -17.22
N ASN A 95 10.80 -11.74 -17.58
CA ASN A 95 11.02 -12.70 -18.67
C ASN A 95 10.35 -12.31 -20.01
N GLY A 96 10.27 -11.00 -20.32
CA GLY A 96 9.64 -10.48 -21.54
C GLY A 96 8.11 -10.42 -21.51
N VAL A 97 7.50 -10.68 -20.35
CA VAL A 97 6.05 -10.51 -20.11
C VAL A 97 5.83 -9.26 -19.26
N LEU A 98 5.01 -8.33 -19.73
CA LEU A 98 4.57 -7.17 -18.95
C LEU A 98 3.33 -7.54 -18.15
N PHE A 99 3.40 -7.42 -16.83
CA PHE A 99 2.27 -7.58 -15.93
C PHE A 99 1.75 -6.21 -15.53
N THR A 100 0.44 -6.01 -15.60
CA THR A 100 -0.24 -4.82 -15.10
C THR A 100 -1.36 -5.27 -14.17
N LEU A 101 -1.29 -4.83 -12.92
CA LEU A 101 -2.24 -5.19 -11.86
C LEU A 101 -3.07 -3.95 -11.53
N SER A 102 -4.34 -4.19 -11.25
CA SER A 102 -5.26 -3.20 -10.71
C SER A 102 -5.92 -3.82 -9.49
N ALA A 103 -5.70 -3.23 -8.32
CA ALA A 103 -6.37 -3.65 -7.10
C ALA A 103 -7.88 -3.40 -7.23
N VAL A 104 -8.68 -4.38 -6.82
CA VAL A 104 -10.13 -4.24 -6.63
C VAL A 104 -10.42 -4.01 -5.15
N HIS A 105 -9.69 -4.69 -4.29
CA HIS A 105 -9.68 -4.47 -2.85
C HIS A 105 -8.28 -4.78 -2.30
N GLY A 106 -7.96 -4.17 -1.17
CA GLY A 106 -6.79 -4.54 -0.39
C GLY A 106 -6.81 -3.85 0.95
N SER A 107 -6.11 -4.44 1.90
CA SER A 107 -6.04 -3.91 3.25
C SER A 107 -4.71 -4.26 3.90
N VAL A 108 -4.29 -3.39 4.81
CA VAL A 108 -3.17 -3.60 5.69
C VAL A 108 -3.63 -3.42 7.12
N ALA A 109 -3.35 -4.39 7.98
CA ALA A 109 -3.56 -4.25 9.42
C ALA A 109 -2.20 -4.27 10.11
N LEU A 110 -1.79 -3.17 10.75
CA LEU A 110 -0.54 -3.08 11.50
C LEU A 110 -0.76 -3.43 12.97
N VAL A 111 0.11 -4.27 13.51
CA VAL A 111 0.23 -4.62 14.93
C VAL A 111 1.72 -4.61 15.28
N ASP A 112 2.13 -3.75 16.21
CA ASP A 112 3.51 -3.66 16.71
C ASP A 112 4.58 -3.50 15.61
N GLY A 113 4.28 -2.73 14.55
CA GLY A 113 5.22 -2.48 13.45
C GLY A 113 5.32 -3.60 12.41
N GLN A 114 4.54 -4.67 12.57
CA GLN A 114 4.34 -5.71 11.57
C GLN A 114 2.91 -5.66 11.04
N GLY A 115 2.74 -5.81 9.73
CA GLY A 115 1.46 -5.67 9.04
C GLY A 115 1.09 -6.89 8.25
N HIS A 116 -0.16 -7.32 8.37
CA HIS A 116 -0.73 -8.27 7.41
C HIS A 116 -1.24 -7.51 6.20
N PHE A 117 -0.70 -7.81 5.02
CA PHE A 117 -1.04 -7.17 3.75
C PHE A 117 -1.80 -8.16 2.87
N GLU A 118 -3.02 -7.78 2.48
CA GLU A 118 -3.80 -8.53 1.50
C GLU A 118 -4.23 -7.60 0.37
N MET A 119 -4.14 -8.12 -0.85
CA MET A 119 -4.58 -7.39 -2.04
C MET A 119 -5.10 -8.38 -3.07
N ALA A 120 -6.24 -8.08 -3.67
CA ALA A 120 -6.75 -8.86 -4.79
C ALA A 120 -7.32 -7.95 -5.87
N GLY A 121 -7.33 -8.45 -7.08
CA GLY A 121 -7.91 -7.74 -8.21
C GLY A 121 -7.50 -8.33 -9.54
N ARG A 122 -7.42 -7.47 -10.54
CA ARG A 122 -7.20 -7.87 -11.93
C ARG A 122 -5.74 -7.83 -12.28
N VAL A 123 -5.31 -8.79 -13.08
CA VAL A 123 -3.98 -8.80 -13.72
C VAL A 123 -4.16 -8.90 -15.22
N THR A 124 -3.33 -8.19 -15.98
CA THR A 124 -3.17 -8.39 -17.41
C THR A 124 -1.72 -8.72 -17.69
N ALA A 125 -1.47 -9.92 -18.23
CA ALA A 125 -0.17 -10.29 -18.76
C ALA A 125 -0.13 -9.96 -20.26
N THR A 126 0.92 -9.27 -20.70
CA THR A 126 1.14 -8.95 -22.11
C THR A 126 2.37 -9.67 -22.60
N ALA A 127 2.19 -10.60 -23.56
CA ALA A 127 3.27 -11.38 -24.14
C ALA A 127 3.06 -11.51 -25.65
N TRP A 128 4.12 -11.33 -26.44
CA TRP A 128 4.08 -11.44 -27.91
C TRP A 128 2.97 -10.60 -28.58
N GLY A 129 2.70 -9.39 -28.05
CA GLY A 129 1.66 -8.50 -28.55
C GLY A 129 0.22 -8.94 -28.24
N LYS A 130 0.03 -9.97 -27.41
CA LYS A 130 -1.28 -10.45 -26.96
C LYS A 130 -1.50 -10.11 -25.50
N LEU A 131 -2.75 -9.85 -25.16
CA LEU A 131 -3.22 -9.56 -23.80
C LEU A 131 -3.92 -10.79 -23.22
N TYR A 132 -3.55 -11.13 -21.99
CA TYR A 132 -4.09 -12.25 -21.23
C TYR A 132 -4.64 -11.70 -19.91
N PRO A 133 -5.95 -11.34 -19.86
CA PRO A 133 -6.57 -10.87 -18.64
C PRO A 133 -6.78 -12.03 -17.67
N GLY A 134 -6.70 -11.74 -16.38
CA GLY A 134 -6.90 -12.68 -15.30
C GLY A 134 -7.12 -11.98 -13.97
N GLU A 135 -7.05 -12.75 -12.89
CA GLU A 135 -7.20 -12.27 -11.52
C GLU A 135 -5.98 -12.65 -10.70
N PHE A 136 -5.72 -11.89 -9.65
CA PHE A 136 -4.66 -12.17 -8.69
C PHE A 136 -5.16 -12.01 -7.25
N PHE A 137 -4.48 -12.71 -6.35
CA PHE A 137 -4.59 -12.54 -4.91
C PHE A 137 -3.18 -12.57 -4.32
N GLN A 138 -2.87 -11.62 -3.46
CA GLN A 138 -1.60 -11.51 -2.76
C GLN A 138 -1.84 -11.52 -1.26
N ASN A 139 -1.03 -12.30 -0.58
CA ASN A 139 -0.93 -12.32 0.87
C ASN A 139 0.55 -12.14 1.26
N ALA A 140 0.82 -11.09 2.03
CA ALA A 140 2.16 -10.72 2.41
C ALA A 140 2.21 -10.16 3.84
N THR A 141 3.41 -10.13 4.40
CA THR A 141 3.74 -9.44 5.63
C THR A 141 4.54 -8.19 5.31
N LEU A 142 4.15 -7.06 5.89
CA LEU A 142 4.90 -5.80 5.91
C LEU A 142 5.64 -5.69 7.24
N THR A 143 6.96 -5.63 7.23
CA THR A 143 7.78 -5.48 8.44
C THR A 143 8.48 -4.13 8.40
N ARG A 144 8.27 -3.29 9.41
CA ARG A 144 8.93 -1.98 9.48
C ARG A 144 10.46 -2.14 9.52
N VAL A 145 11.15 -1.37 8.67
CA VAL A 145 12.61 -1.33 8.60
C VAL A 145 13.10 -0.12 9.38
N GLY A 146 13.66 -0.37 10.56
CA GLY A 146 14.22 0.67 11.43
C GLY A 146 13.18 1.39 12.32
N PRO A 147 13.65 2.24 13.25
CA PRO A 147 12.81 3.06 14.12
C PRO A 147 12.20 4.26 13.40
#